data_AF-A0A7X3U605-F1
#
_entry.id   AF-A0A7X3U605-F1
#
_cell.length_a   1.000
_cell.length_b   1.000
_cell.length_c   1.000
_cell.angle_alpha   90.00
_cell.angle_beta   90.00
_cell.angle_gamma   90.00
#
_symmetry.space_group_name_H-M   'P 1'
#
loop_
_entity.id
_entity.type
_entity.pdbx_description
1 polymer ?
#
loop_
_entity_poly.entity_id
_entity_poly.type
_entity_poly.pdbx_seq_one_letter_code
_entity_poly.pdbx_strand_id
1 'polypeptide(L)' 'MARQVYDITDGEYKIGEVSSGSVSFTLDKNIGFGYVPTDFSALGTQLWIQVRRRSVEAVVRPLPFYSRRAS' A
#
# COMPACT_ATOMS: atom_id res chain seq x y z
N MET A 1 -19.68 9.03 -2.07
CA MET A 1 -18.64 8.23 -2.76
C MET A 1 -17.70 7.69 -1.70
N ALA A 2 -17.98 6.50 -1.15
CA ALA A 2 -17.08 5.87 -0.19
C ALA A 2 -15.96 5.21 -1.00
N ARG A 3 -14.80 5.89 -1.08
CA ARG A 3 -13.58 5.30 -1.64
C ARG A 3 -13.33 4.01 -0.87
N GLN A 4 -13.18 2.90 -1.60
CA GLN A 4 -12.95 1.59 -1.00
C GLN A 4 -11.77 1.66 -0.03
N VAL A 5 -12.12 1.51 1.23
CA VAL A 5 -11.24 1.25 2.34
C VAL A 5 -10.85 -0.22 2.26
N TYR A 6 -9.56 -0.51 2.04
CA TYR A 6 -9.03 -1.87 2.11
C TYR A 6 -8.24 -2.03 3.41
N ASP A 7 -8.36 -3.20 4.04
CA ASP A 7 -7.65 -3.48 5.28
C ASP A 7 -6.19 -3.83 4.99
N ILE A 8 -5.28 -3.29 5.81
CA ILE A 8 -3.88 -3.69 5.84
C ILE A 8 -3.70 -4.67 6.98
N THR A 9 -3.09 -5.81 6.70
CA THR A 9 -2.85 -6.90 7.65
C THR A 9 -1.37 -7.26 7.67
N ASP A 10 -0.86 -7.74 8.80
CA ASP A 10 0.48 -8.33 8.94
C ASP A 10 0.53 -9.84 8.56
N GLY A 11 -0.57 -10.35 7.99
CA GLY A 11 -0.76 -11.74 7.63
C GLY A 11 -1.80 -12.43 8.51
N GLU A 12 -1.99 -11.96 9.74
CA GLU A 12 -2.90 -12.58 10.71
C GLU A 12 -3.90 -11.57 11.28
N TYR A 13 -3.45 -10.35 11.58
CA TYR A 13 -4.26 -9.29 12.18
C TYR A 13 -4.35 -8.05 11.29
N LYS A 14 -5.50 -7.35 11.38
CA LYS A 14 -5.64 -6.01 10.78
C LYS A 14 -4.79 -5.03 11.57
N ILE A 15 -3.82 -4.44 10.88
CA ILE A 15 -2.90 -3.43 11.42
C ILE A 15 -3.15 -2.04 10.84
N GLY A 16 -4.04 -1.88 9.87
CA GLY A 16 -4.25 -0.55 9.29
C GLY A 16 -5.24 -0.53 8.15
N GLU A 17 -5.19 0.56 7.40
CA GLU A 17 -6.17 0.85 6.37
C GLU A 17 -5.59 1.62 5.19
N VAL A 18 -5.93 1.19 3.97
CA VAL A 18 -5.60 1.88 2.73
C VAL A 18 -6.53 3.09 2.57
N SER A 19 -5.95 4.28 2.56
CA SER A 19 -6.67 5.54 2.35
C SER A 19 -6.86 5.85 0.86
N SER A 20 -5.89 5.47 0.04
CA SER A 20 -5.99 5.59 -1.42
C SER A 20 -5.12 4.56 -2.12
N GLY A 21 -5.62 4.02 -3.22
CA GLY A 21 -4.88 3.10 -4.07
C GLY A 21 -5.26 3.31 -5.52
N SER A 22 -4.30 3.19 -6.41
CA SER A 22 -4.51 3.20 -7.85
C SER A 22 -3.53 2.25 -8.53
N VAL A 23 -3.93 1.71 -9.67
CA VAL A 23 -3.00 1.10 -10.60
C VAL A 23 -2.11 2.20 -11.18
N SER A 24 -0.80 2.00 -11.18
CA SER A 24 0.16 2.86 -11.87
C SER A 24 0.56 2.18 -13.17
N PHE A 25 0.05 2.68 -14.29
CA PHE A 25 0.41 2.19 -15.62
C PHE A 25 1.90 2.38 -15.94
N THR A 26 2.52 3.41 -15.36
CA THR A 26 3.94 3.72 -15.59
C THR A 26 4.87 2.74 -14.89
N LEU A 27 4.45 2.19 -13.74
CA LEU A 27 5.26 1.24 -12.96
C LEU A 27 4.81 -0.21 -13.15
N ASP A 28 3.75 -0.42 -13.94
CA ASP A 28 3.02 -1.70 -14.09
C ASP A 28 2.72 -2.37 -12.73
N LYS A 29 2.43 -1.55 -11.73
CA LYS A 29 2.27 -1.97 -10.32
C LYS A 29 1.13 -1.21 -9.66
N ASN A 30 0.46 -1.88 -8.73
CA ASN A 30 -0.50 -1.23 -7.84
C ASN A 30 0.27 -0.44 -6.79
N ILE A 31 -0.05 0.84 -6.65
CA ILE A 31 0.53 1.73 -5.64
C ILE A 31 -0.58 2.36 -4.82
N GLY A 32 -0.28 2.67 -3.57
CA GLY A 32 -1.26 3.26 -2.67
C GLY A 32 -0.62 3.86 -1.43
N PHE A 33 -1.46 4.54 -0.68
CA PHE A 33 -1.18 5.10 0.63
C PHE A 33 -2.15 4.51 1.64
N GLY A 34 -1.63 4.19 2.81
CA GLY A 34 -2.41 3.72 3.93
C GLY A 34 -1.78 4.12 5.26
N TYR A 35 -2.60 4.07 6.30
CA TYR A 35 -2.17 4.32 7.66
C TYR A 35 -1.93 2.98 8.35
N VAL A 36 -0.77 2.86 8.98
CA VAL A 36 -0.34 1.72 9.80
C VAL A 36 0.39 2.26 11.04
N PRO A 37 0.47 1.49 12.14
CA PRO A 37 1.31 1.83 13.28
C PRO A 37 2.76 2.04 12.86
N THR A 38 3.48 2.86 13.63
CA THR A 38 4.88 3.21 13.36
C THR A 38 5.79 1.99 13.27
N ASP A 39 5.49 0.93 14.02
CA ASP A 39 6.23 -0.34 13.99
C ASP A 39 6.18 -1.02 12.60
N PHE A 40 5.13 -0.76 11.83
CA PHE A 40 4.90 -1.32 10.49
C PHE A 40 5.17 -0.33 9.36
N SER A 41 5.55 0.92 9.66
CA SER A 41 5.82 1.96 8.66
C SER A 41 7.27 1.99 8.17
N ALA A 42 8.13 1.11 8.70
CA ALA A 42 9.52 1.00 8.29
C ALA A 42 9.65 0.61 6.81
N LEU A 43 10.67 1.15 6.14
CA LEU A 43 10.93 0.86 4.72
C LEU A 43 11.32 -0.63 4.55
N GLY A 44 10.73 -1.29 3.56
CA GLY A 44 10.97 -2.71 3.30
C GLY A 44 10.08 -3.67 4.09
N THR A 45 9.26 -3.17 5.02
CA THR A 45 8.29 -4.00 5.74
C THR A 45 7.30 -4.63 4.77
N GLN A 46 7.15 -5.96 4.85
CA GLN A 46 6.13 -6.71 4.13
C GLN A 46 4.79 -6.61 4.85
N LEU A 47 3.75 -6.33 4.08
CA LEU A 47 2.38 -6.15 4.52
C LEU A 47 1.45 -6.88 3.56
N TRP A 48 0.22 -7.11 3.97
CA TRP A 48 -0.81 -7.68 3.11
C TRP A 48 -2.02 -6.76 3.05
N ILE A 49 -2.52 -6.52 1.85
CA ILE A 49 -3.73 -5.72 1.62
C ILE A 49 -4.86 -6.68 1.30
N GLN A 50 -5.93 -6.64 2.11
CA GLN A 50 -7.14 -7.40 1.85
C GLN A 50 -7.99 -6.72 0.79
N VAL A 51 -7.87 -7.21 -0.45
CA VAL A 51 -8.66 -6.75 -1.58
C VAL A 51 -9.80 -7.74 -1.80
N ARG A 52 -10.98 -7.40 -1.28
CA ARG A 52 -12.21 -8.22 -1.35
C ARG A 52 -12.09 -9.58 -0.64
N ARG A 53 -11.62 -10.61 -1.34
CA ARG A 53 -11.41 -11.99 -0.81
C ARG A 53 -10.00 -12.50 -1.09
N ARG A 54 -9.07 -11.60 -1.43
CA ARG A 54 -7.69 -11.94 -1.75
C ARG A 54 -6.75 -11.07 -0.93
N SER A 55 -5.80 -11.72 -0.28
CA SER A 55 -4.63 -11.06 0.30
C SER A 55 -3.64 -10.76 -0.81
N VAL A 56 -3.30 -9.48 -1.00
CA VAL A 56 -2.27 -9.04 -1.95
C VAL A 56 -1.05 -8.62 -1.16
N GLU A 57 0.12 -9.16 -1.49
CA GLU A 57 1.37 -8.77 -0.86
C GLU A 57 1.73 -7.32 -1.25
N ALA A 58 2.16 -6.54 -0.26
CA ALA A 58 2.58 -5.16 -0.39
C ALA A 58 3.88 -4.94 0.40
N VAL A 59 4.68 -3.97 -0.03
CA VAL A 59 5.93 -3.61 0.65
C VAL A 59 5.99 -2.11 0.82
N VAL A 60 6.36 -1.65 2.01
CA VAL A 60 6.57 -0.23 2.28
C VAL A 60 7.78 0.26 1.47
N ARG A 61 7.56 1.25 0.60
CA ARG A 61 8.59 1.84 -0.25
C ARG A 61 8.68 3.35 -0.02
N PRO A 62 9.89 3.93 -0.14
CA PRO A 62 10.07 5.37 0.02
C PRO A 62 9.40 6.11 -1.14
N LEU A 63 8.94 7.32 -0.84
CA LEU A 63 8.52 8.29 -1.85
C LEU A 63 9.74 9.00 -2.45
N PRO A 64 9.64 9.48 -3.71
CA PRO A 64 8.49 9.39 -4.61
C PRO A 64 8.44 8.05 -5.38
N PHE A 65 7.23 7.54 -5.62
CA PHE A 65 7.02 6.35 -6.47
C PHE A 65 7.44 6.59 -7.93
N TYR A 66 7.42 7.85 -8.38
CA TYR A 66 7.79 8.27 -9.73
C TYR A 66 8.72 9.47 -9.63
N SER A 67 9.96 9.32 -10.10
CA SER A 67 10.86 10.44 -10.30
C SER A 67 10.85 10.77 -11.79
N ARG A 68 10.24 11.90 -12.16
CA ARG A 68 10.53 12.50 -13.46
C ARG A 68 11.96 13.00 -13.33
N ARG A 69 12.93 12.39 -14.01
CA ARG A 69 14.21 13.06 -14.26
C ARG A 69 13.85 14.39 -14.92
N ALA A 70 13.95 15.48 -14.17
CA ALA A 70 14.08 16.80 -14.75
C ALA A 70 15.49 16.82 -15.33
N SER A 71 15.58 16.66 -16.65
CA SER A 71 16.77 17.01 -17.43
C SER A 71 16.93 18.52 -17.46
#